data_AF-A0AAE3AYR4-F1
#
_entry.id   AF-A0AAE3AYR4-F1
#
_cell.length_a   1.000
_cell.length_b   1.000
_cell.length_c   1.000
_cell.angle_alpha   90.00
_cell.angle_beta   90.00
_cell.angle_gamma   90.00
#
_symmetry.space_group_name_H-M   'P 1'
#
loop_
_entity.id
_entity.type
_entity.pdbx_description
1 polymer ?
#
loop_
_entity_poly.entity_id
_entity_poly.type
_entity_poly.pdbx_seq_one_letter_code
_entity_poly.pdbx_strand_id
1 'polypeptide(L)'
;MIGGLVILIILILAIAIVASCIKIVPQAQAYVVERLGAYQDTWSVGLHFKVPIVDKVAKRVLLKEQVADFPPQPVITKDNVTMRIDTVVFFQITDPKLFTYGVENPIMAIENLTATTLRNIIGDLELDQTLTSRETINAKMRASLDIATDPWGIKVNRVELKNIIPPAAIQDAMEKQMKAERERREAILRAEGEKKSTILVAEGKKESAILEAEAEKQSAILRAEAEKEKMIREAEGEAEAILKVQQATANGLRFIKDAGADDSVLRLKSLEALEKVADGKSTKIIIPSEIQNMAGLLTSAKELLSDK
;
A
#
# COMPACT_ATOMS: atom_id res chain seq x y z
N MET A 1 -2.59 20.64 -95.68
CA MET A 1 -1.86 20.33 -94.43
C MET A 1 -2.12 21.34 -93.31
N ILE A 2 -2.16 22.64 -93.59
CA ILE A 2 -2.38 23.69 -92.56
C ILE A 2 -3.75 23.57 -91.87
N GLY A 3 -4.84 23.36 -92.64
CA GLY A 3 -6.19 23.25 -92.06
C GLY A 3 -6.40 22.04 -91.14
N GLY A 4 -5.79 20.89 -91.46
CA GLY A 4 -5.83 19.70 -90.60
C GLY A 4 -5.04 19.90 -89.30
N LEU A 5 -3.93 20.65 -89.36
CA LEU A 5 -3.10 20.97 -88.21
C LEU A 5 -3.81 21.96 -87.26
N VAL A 6 -4.56 22.93 -87.80
CA VAL A 6 -5.40 23.86 -87.02
C VAL A 6 -6.53 23.13 -86.28
N ILE A 7 -7.23 22.21 -86.96
CA ILE A 7 -8.30 21.40 -86.34
C ILE A 7 -7.74 20.53 -85.21
N LEU A 8 -6.57 19.91 -85.42
CA LEU A 8 -5.91 19.11 -84.40
C LEU A 8 -5.53 19.94 -83.15
N ILE A 9 -5.02 21.15 -83.34
CA ILE A 9 -4.69 22.08 -82.24
C ILE A 9 -5.96 22.47 -81.46
N ILE A 10 -7.05 22.79 -82.14
CA ILE A 10 -8.33 23.13 -81.50
C ILE A 10 -8.88 21.93 -80.71
N LEU A 11 -8.78 20.72 -81.26
CA LEU A 11 -9.21 19.49 -80.58
C LEU A 11 -8.40 19.24 -79.31
N ILE A 12 -7.06 19.35 -79.38
CA ILE A 12 -6.17 19.19 -78.23
C ILE A 12 -6.48 20.26 -77.17
N LEU A 13 -6.71 21.51 -77.59
CA LEU A 13 -7.06 22.60 -76.69
C LEU A 13 -8.40 22.35 -76.01
N ALA A 14 -9.41 21.88 -76.75
CA ALA A 14 -10.71 21.53 -76.20
C ALA A 14 -10.61 20.39 -75.16
N ILE A 15 -9.85 19.34 -75.47
CA ILE A 15 -9.60 18.22 -74.54
C ILE A 15 -8.84 18.72 -73.30
N ALA A 16 -7.84 19.58 -73.46
CA ALA A 16 -7.09 20.15 -72.34
C ALA A 16 -7.98 21.02 -71.43
N ILE A 17 -8.91 21.80 -72.01
CA ILE A 17 -9.87 22.61 -71.25
C ILE A 17 -10.78 21.69 -70.44
N VAL A 18 -11.38 20.67 -71.06
CA VAL A 18 -12.27 19.70 -70.40
C VAL A 18 -11.53 18.93 -69.31
N ALA A 19 -10.32 18.45 -69.57
CA ALA A 19 -9.49 17.78 -68.58
C ALA A 19 -9.15 18.70 -67.39
N SER A 20 -8.93 19.99 -67.64
CA SER A 20 -8.69 20.97 -66.57
C SER A 20 -9.92 21.19 -65.68
N CYS A 21 -11.13 20.94 -66.20
CA CYS A 21 -12.40 21.15 -65.50
C CYS A 21 -12.65 20.11 -64.41
N ILE A 22 -12.06 18.92 -64.55
CA ILE A 22 -12.21 17.85 -63.56
C ILE A 22 -11.26 18.12 -62.39
N LYS A 23 -11.82 18.28 -61.19
CA LYS A 23 -11.06 18.41 -59.96
C LYS A 23 -11.51 17.36 -58.97
N ILE A 24 -10.53 16.62 -58.47
CA ILE A 24 -10.74 15.61 -57.44
C ILE A 24 -10.34 16.25 -56.12
N VAL A 25 -11.28 16.31 -55.18
CA VAL A 25 -11.05 16.78 -53.81
C VAL A 25 -10.60 15.57 -52.99
N PRO A 26 -9.36 15.58 -52.44
CA PRO A 26 -8.85 14.49 -51.61
C PRO A 26 -9.66 14.31 -50.32
N GLN A 27 -9.52 13.14 -49.69
CA GLN A 27 -10.11 12.85 -48.38
C GLN A 27 -9.65 13.88 -47.33
N ALA A 28 -10.56 14.25 -46.42
CA ALA A 28 -10.35 15.23 -45.35
C ALA A 28 -9.87 16.61 -45.85
N GLN A 29 -10.24 16.99 -47.07
CA GLN A 29 -10.07 18.33 -47.60
C GLN A 29 -11.41 18.85 -48.13
N ALA A 30 -11.57 20.16 -48.10
CA ALA A 30 -12.68 20.87 -48.72
C ALA A 30 -12.16 22.04 -49.55
N TYR A 31 -12.71 22.21 -50.75
CA TYR A 31 -12.33 23.31 -51.63
C TYR A 31 -13.44 24.34 -51.66
N VAL A 32 -13.11 25.58 -51.31
CA VAL A 32 -14.04 26.71 -51.41
C VAL A 32 -13.95 27.29 -52.81
N VAL A 33 -15.08 27.35 -53.51
CA VAL A 33 -15.14 27.80 -54.91
C VAL A 33 -15.88 29.11 -55.02
N GLU A 34 -15.28 30.03 -55.78
CA GLU A 34 -15.85 31.33 -56.13
C GLU A 34 -16.20 31.35 -57.60
N ARG A 35 -17.32 31.99 -57.92
CA ARG A 35 -17.72 32.34 -59.28
C ARG A 35 -17.65 33.85 -59.44
N LEU A 36 -16.76 34.34 -60.30
CA LEU A 36 -16.55 35.77 -60.52
C LEU A 36 -16.37 36.59 -59.22
N GLY A 37 -15.76 35.99 -58.19
CA GLY A 37 -15.53 36.61 -56.88
C GLY A 37 -16.66 36.47 -55.86
N ALA A 38 -17.81 35.87 -56.21
CA ALA A 38 -18.84 35.51 -55.25
C ALA A 38 -18.68 34.06 -54.79
N TYR A 39 -18.92 33.79 -53.50
CA TYR A 39 -18.98 32.41 -52.99
C TYR A 39 -20.08 31.62 -53.72
N GLN A 40 -19.71 30.48 -54.30
CA GLN A 40 -20.65 29.60 -54.98
C GLN A 40 -20.98 28.39 -54.12
N ASP A 41 -19.97 27.58 -53.78
CA ASP A 41 -20.17 26.32 -53.07
C ASP A 41 -18.87 25.84 -52.39
N THR A 42 -19.02 24.93 -51.44
CA THR A 42 -17.92 24.22 -50.77
C THR A 42 -17.90 22.78 -51.23
N TRP A 43 -16.89 22.43 -52.03
CA TRP A 43 -16.74 21.07 -52.54
C TRP A 43 -16.18 20.13 -51.48
N SER A 44 -16.98 19.12 -51.13
CA SER A 44 -16.59 17.99 -50.27
C SER A 44 -15.76 16.96 -51.04
N VAL A 45 -15.31 15.91 -50.37
CA VAL A 45 -14.57 14.80 -50.97
C VAL A 45 -15.32 14.23 -52.17
N GLY A 46 -14.62 14.07 -53.30
CA GLY A 46 -15.20 13.52 -54.52
C GLY A 46 -14.71 14.21 -55.78
N LEU A 47 -15.36 13.85 -56.89
CA LEU A 47 -15.09 14.42 -58.21
C LEU A 47 -16.06 15.58 -58.47
N HIS A 48 -15.50 16.75 -58.74
CA HIS A 48 -16.25 17.97 -59.01
C HIS A 48 -15.82 18.57 -60.35
N PHE A 49 -16.75 19.25 -61.01
CA PHE A 49 -16.53 19.92 -62.29
C PHE A 49 -16.55 21.43 -62.09
N LYS A 50 -15.42 22.11 -62.38
CA LYS A 50 -15.39 23.59 -62.47
C LYS A 50 -15.77 24.03 -63.87
N VAL A 51 -16.51 25.13 -63.98
CA VAL A 51 -16.61 25.87 -65.24
C VAL A 51 -15.26 26.58 -65.47
N PRO A 52 -14.58 26.33 -66.60
CA PRO A 52 -13.29 26.97 -66.86
C PRO A 52 -13.47 28.49 -66.97
N ILE A 53 -12.48 29.25 -66.50
CA ILE A 53 -12.42 30.73 -66.52
C ILE A 53 -13.36 31.42 -65.50
N VAL A 54 -14.58 30.92 -65.31
CA VAL A 54 -15.58 31.55 -64.43
C VAL A 54 -15.44 31.11 -62.97
N ASP A 55 -15.19 29.82 -62.74
CA ASP A 55 -15.09 29.25 -61.39
C ASP A 55 -13.60 29.13 -60.97
N LYS A 56 -13.28 29.64 -59.78
CA LYS A 56 -11.94 29.61 -59.19
C LYS A 56 -11.99 28.95 -57.81
N VAL A 57 -11.04 28.07 -57.54
CA VAL A 57 -10.83 27.54 -56.17
C VAL A 57 -10.14 28.63 -55.35
N ALA A 58 -10.87 29.23 -54.41
CA ALA A 58 -10.39 30.32 -53.57
C ALA A 58 -9.45 29.83 -52.47
N LYS A 59 -9.85 28.77 -51.76
CA LYS A 59 -9.05 28.19 -50.67
C LYS A 59 -9.21 26.68 -50.62
N ARG A 60 -8.11 26.00 -50.30
CA ARG A 60 -8.10 24.58 -49.99
C ARG A 60 -7.97 24.44 -48.49
N VAL A 61 -8.94 23.81 -47.87
CA VAL A 61 -9.08 23.73 -46.42
C VAL A 61 -8.84 22.30 -45.99
N LEU A 62 -7.94 22.11 -45.02
CA LEU A 62 -7.71 20.81 -44.40
C LEU A 62 -8.69 20.61 -43.26
N LEU A 63 -9.49 19.54 -43.32
CA LEU A 63 -10.49 19.22 -42.30
C LEU A 63 -9.92 18.39 -41.14
N LYS A 64 -8.67 17.91 -41.28
CA LYS A 64 -7.98 17.18 -40.21
C LYS A 64 -7.72 18.12 -39.03
N GLU A 65 -7.62 17.51 -37.85
CA GLU A 65 -7.13 18.21 -36.66
C GLU A 65 -5.72 18.76 -36.92
N GLN A 66 -5.55 20.02 -36.53
CA GLN A 66 -4.34 20.81 -36.67
C GLN A 66 -3.90 21.30 -35.31
N VAL A 67 -2.59 21.47 -35.17
CA VAL A 67 -1.94 21.93 -33.95
C VAL A 67 -1.32 23.29 -34.22
N ALA A 68 -1.71 24.29 -33.45
CA ALA A 68 -1.04 25.59 -33.41
C ALA A 68 -0.29 25.75 -32.08
N ASP A 69 1.02 25.97 -32.16
CA ASP A 69 1.88 26.30 -31.03
C ASP A 69 2.02 27.83 -30.98
N PHE A 70 1.60 28.44 -29.87
CA PHE A 70 1.63 29.89 -29.70
C PHE A 70 2.78 30.31 -28.79
N PRO A 71 3.45 31.44 -29.10
CA PRO A 71 4.61 31.89 -28.35
C PRO A 71 4.25 32.29 -26.90
N PRO A 72 5.22 32.21 -25.98
CA PRO A 72 5.05 32.61 -24.59
C PRO A 72 4.44 34.00 -24.44
N GLN A 73 3.31 34.10 -23.74
CA GLN A 73 2.67 35.38 -23.43
C GLN A 73 2.94 35.80 -21.99
N PRO A 74 3.32 37.06 -21.74
CA PRO A 74 3.43 37.58 -20.38
C PRO A 74 2.03 37.80 -19.79
N VAL A 75 1.79 37.17 -18.65
CA VAL A 75 0.55 37.28 -17.87
C VAL A 75 0.87 37.59 -16.41
N ILE A 76 -0.07 38.25 -15.74
CA ILE A 76 0.06 38.65 -14.34
C ILE A 76 -1.02 37.90 -13.56
N THR A 77 -0.63 37.20 -12.49
CA THR A 77 -1.58 36.55 -11.58
C THR A 77 -2.23 37.54 -10.63
N LYS A 78 -3.23 37.07 -9.90
CA LYS A 78 -3.90 37.82 -8.83
C LYS A 78 -2.94 38.38 -7.78
N ASP A 79 -1.85 37.66 -7.49
CA ASP A 79 -0.81 38.05 -6.52
C ASP A 79 0.24 39.01 -7.11
N ASN A 80 -0.02 39.58 -8.29
CA ASN A 80 0.87 40.50 -8.98
C ASN A 80 2.23 39.88 -9.38
N VAL A 81 2.24 38.57 -9.68
CA VAL A 81 3.43 37.88 -10.19
C VAL A 81 3.36 37.80 -11.71
N THR A 82 4.38 38.32 -12.39
CA THR A 82 4.52 38.22 -13.85
C THR A 82 5.09 36.85 -14.23
N MET A 83 4.39 36.08 -15.04
CA MET A 83 4.86 34.79 -15.57
C MET A 83 4.67 34.72 -17.09
N ARG A 84 5.40 33.81 -17.73
CA ARG A 84 5.26 33.53 -19.17
C ARG A 84 4.62 32.16 -19.34
N ILE A 85 3.56 32.09 -20.14
CA ILE A 85 2.84 30.86 -20.38
C ILE A 85 2.77 30.56 -21.88
N ASP A 86 3.13 29.34 -22.22
CA ASP A 86 3.08 28.79 -23.58
C ASP A 86 1.83 27.93 -23.72
N THR A 87 1.15 28.00 -24.85
CA THR A 87 -0.09 27.26 -25.08
C THR A 87 -0.12 26.62 -26.45
N VAL A 88 -0.63 25.40 -26.51
CA VAL A 88 -0.88 24.67 -27.75
C VAL A 88 -2.38 24.48 -27.92
N VAL A 89 -2.90 24.82 -29.09
CA VAL A 89 -4.32 24.68 -29.41
C VAL A 89 -4.51 23.64 -30.51
N PHE A 90 -5.34 22.65 -30.22
CA PHE A 90 -5.78 21.61 -31.15
C PHE A 90 -7.16 22.01 -31.67
N PHE A 91 -7.24 22.25 -32.98
CA PHE A 91 -8.47 22.70 -33.62
C PHE A 91 -8.69 21.97 -34.94
N GLN A 92 -9.93 21.91 -35.38
CA GLN A 92 -10.31 21.39 -36.69
C GLN A 92 -11.29 22.34 -37.34
N ILE A 93 -11.30 22.35 -38.66
CA ILE A 93 -12.17 23.23 -39.43
C ILE A 93 -13.45 22.46 -39.73
N THR A 94 -14.57 22.95 -39.21
CA THR A 94 -15.90 22.34 -39.38
C THR A 94 -16.64 22.94 -40.55
N ASP A 95 -16.55 24.27 -40.74
CA ASP A 95 -17.13 24.98 -41.88
C ASP A 95 -16.03 25.71 -42.70
N PRO A 96 -15.65 25.16 -43.86
CA PRO A 96 -14.66 25.77 -44.75
C PRO A 96 -15.05 27.15 -45.28
N LYS A 97 -16.35 27.44 -45.41
CA LYS A 97 -16.85 28.74 -45.89
C LYS A 97 -16.57 29.81 -44.83
N LEU A 98 -17.01 29.57 -43.59
CA LEU A 98 -16.75 30.48 -42.48
C LEU A 98 -15.25 30.61 -42.20
N PHE A 99 -14.46 29.56 -42.35
CA PHE A 99 -13.01 29.62 -42.21
C PHE A 99 -12.32 30.49 -43.27
N THR A 100 -12.91 30.59 -44.47
CA THR A 100 -12.33 31.35 -45.57
C THR A 100 -12.74 32.81 -45.54
N TYR A 101 -13.97 33.12 -45.11
CA TYR A 101 -14.52 34.48 -45.18
C TYR A 101 -14.89 35.11 -43.83
N GLY A 102 -14.95 34.33 -42.75
CA GLY A 102 -15.34 34.81 -41.42
C GLY A 102 -14.26 35.65 -40.74
N VAL A 103 -12.98 35.41 -41.06
CA VAL A 103 -11.85 36.19 -40.54
C VAL A 103 -10.68 36.16 -41.53
N GLU A 104 -9.98 37.27 -41.68
CA GLU A 104 -8.88 37.44 -42.65
C GLU A 104 -7.72 36.48 -42.36
N ASN A 105 -7.26 36.43 -41.10
CA ASN A 105 -6.23 35.51 -40.64
C ASN A 105 -6.70 34.73 -39.40
N PRO A 106 -7.30 33.53 -39.59
CA PRO A 106 -7.84 32.74 -38.50
C PRO A 106 -6.82 32.35 -37.43
N ILE A 107 -5.58 32.03 -37.82
CA ILE A 107 -4.55 31.58 -36.88
C ILE A 107 -4.14 32.74 -35.96
N MET A 108 -3.90 33.92 -36.52
CA MET A 108 -3.57 35.12 -35.75
C MET A 108 -4.75 35.55 -34.85
N ALA A 109 -5.98 35.38 -35.31
CA ALA A 109 -7.17 35.68 -34.51
C ALA A 109 -7.28 34.74 -33.29
N ILE A 110 -7.06 33.43 -33.49
CA ILE A 110 -7.02 32.45 -32.39
C ILE A 110 -5.87 32.75 -31.43
N GLU A 111 -4.69 33.13 -31.93
CA GLU A 111 -3.54 33.52 -31.09
C GLU A 111 -3.90 34.68 -30.15
N ASN A 112 -4.47 35.75 -30.70
CA ASN A 112 -4.89 36.93 -29.92
C ASN A 112 -6.01 36.61 -28.92
N LEU A 113 -6.96 35.78 -29.33
CA LEU A 113 -8.06 35.34 -28.47
C LEU A 113 -7.54 34.44 -27.34
N THR A 114 -6.58 33.56 -27.63
CA THR A 114 -5.90 32.71 -26.64
C THR A 114 -5.15 33.57 -25.65
N ALA A 115 -4.36 34.55 -26.10
CA ALA A 115 -3.63 35.48 -25.23
C ALA A 115 -4.57 36.27 -24.31
N THR A 116 -5.71 36.74 -24.82
CA THR A 116 -6.70 37.48 -24.04
C THR A 116 -7.40 36.59 -23.01
N THR A 117 -7.82 35.40 -23.42
CA THR A 117 -8.49 34.42 -22.54
C THR A 117 -7.56 33.94 -21.44
N LEU A 118 -6.29 33.69 -21.78
CA LEU A 118 -5.26 33.29 -20.84
C LEU A 118 -5.02 34.39 -19.81
N ARG A 119 -4.90 35.65 -20.23
CA ARG A 119 -4.74 36.79 -19.33
C ARG A 119 -5.91 36.92 -18.35
N ASN A 120 -7.14 36.73 -18.82
CA ASN A 120 -8.33 36.81 -17.95
C ASN A 120 -8.36 35.68 -16.92
N ILE A 121 -8.17 34.43 -17.35
CA ILE A 121 -8.23 33.27 -16.44
C ILE A 121 -7.09 33.31 -15.42
N ILE A 122 -5.87 33.65 -15.85
CA ILE A 122 -4.70 33.69 -14.96
C ILE A 122 -4.77 34.89 -14.01
N GLY A 123 -5.35 36.02 -14.44
CA GLY A 123 -5.56 37.18 -13.58
C GLY A 123 -6.46 36.90 -12.37
N ASP A 124 -7.37 35.94 -12.48
CA ASP A 124 -8.25 35.52 -11.38
C ASP A 124 -7.62 34.49 -10.44
N LEU A 125 -6.48 33.88 -10.82
CA LEU A 125 -5.82 32.80 -10.09
C LEU A 125 -4.56 33.29 -9.38
N GLU A 126 -4.30 32.70 -8.22
CA GLU A 126 -3.06 32.87 -7.46
C GLU A 126 -1.92 32.06 -8.09
N LEU A 127 -0.67 32.43 -7.83
CA LEU A 127 0.51 31.76 -8.41
C LEU A 127 0.46 30.24 -8.22
N ASP A 128 0.21 29.76 -7.01
CA ASP A 128 0.19 28.33 -6.70
C ASP A 128 -0.96 27.59 -7.40
N GLN A 129 -2.12 28.25 -7.52
CA GLN A 129 -3.28 27.70 -8.23
C GLN A 129 -2.99 27.54 -9.72
N THR A 130 -2.23 28.46 -10.33
CA THR A 130 -1.85 28.32 -11.75
C THR A 130 -0.97 27.11 -12.02
N LEU A 131 -0.13 26.72 -11.06
CA LEU A 131 0.78 25.58 -11.18
C LEU A 131 0.08 24.24 -10.94
N THR A 132 -0.88 24.22 -10.00
CA THR A 132 -1.61 23.02 -9.58
C THR A 132 -2.86 22.73 -10.40
N SER A 133 -3.55 23.75 -10.92
CA SER A 133 -4.87 23.62 -11.55
C SER A 133 -4.84 23.68 -13.07
N ARG A 134 -3.87 22.99 -13.71
CA ARG A 134 -3.69 23.01 -15.17
C ARG A 134 -4.92 22.50 -15.92
N GLU A 135 -5.55 21.44 -15.44
CA GLU A 135 -6.74 20.84 -16.04
C GLU A 135 -7.91 21.82 -16.05
N THR A 136 -8.11 22.55 -14.95
CA THR A 136 -9.15 23.59 -14.83
C THR A 136 -8.92 24.72 -15.82
N ILE A 137 -7.67 25.16 -15.98
CA ILE A 137 -7.31 26.21 -16.94
C ILE A 137 -7.53 25.70 -18.37
N ASN A 138 -7.07 24.50 -18.70
CA ASN A 138 -7.26 23.88 -20.02
C ASN A 138 -8.76 23.77 -20.38
N ALA A 139 -9.60 23.36 -19.43
CA ALA A 139 -11.04 23.22 -19.63
C ALA A 139 -11.73 24.58 -19.87
N LYS A 140 -11.41 25.59 -19.05
CA LYS A 140 -11.95 26.95 -19.22
C LYS A 140 -11.49 27.59 -20.52
N MET A 141 -10.20 27.46 -20.86
CA MET A 141 -9.63 27.95 -22.12
C MET A 141 -10.33 27.31 -23.32
N ARG A 142 -10.47 25.98 -23.32
CA ARG A 142 -11.17 25.26 -24.39
C ARG A 142 -12.60 25.78 -24.57
N ALA A 143 -13.36 25.89 -23.49
CA ALA A 143 -14.76 26.34 -23.55
C ALA A 143 -14.88 27.77 -24.10
N SER A 144 -14.06 28.70 -23.61
CA SER A 144 -14.09 30.10 -24.07
C SER A 144 -13.63 30.24 -25.52
N LEU A 145 -12.59 29.51 -25.92
CA LEU A 145 -12.08 29.54 -27.28
C LEU A 145 -13.08 28.94 -28.27
N ASP A 146 -13.67 27.78 -27.97
CA ASP A 146 -14.63 27.10 -28.86
C ASP A 146 -15.83 28.03 -29.20
N ILE A 147 -16.44 28.65 -28.17
CA ILE A 147 -17.57 29.58 -28.34
C ILE A 147 -17.20 30.77 -29.23
N ALA A 148 -15.99 31.32 -29.05
CA ALA A 148 -15.56 32.51 -29.78
C ALA A 148 -15.03 32.19 -31.19
N THR A 149 -14.60 30.94 -31.47
CA THR A 149 -14.14 30.51 -32.79
C THR A 149 -15.24 29.90 -33.67
N ASP A 150 -16.41 29.59 -33.11
CA ASP A 150 -17.58 29.10 -33.85
C ASP A 150 -17.96 29.97 -35.07
N PRO A 151 -18.00 31.31 -34.99
CA PRO A 151 -18.29 32.17 -36.15
C PRO A 151 -17.26 32.08 -37.28
N TRP A 152 -16.06 31.55 -37.00
CA TRP A 152 -15.00 31.33 -37.97
C TRP A 152 -15.01 29.91 -38.54
N GLY A 153 -15.98 29.07 -38.18
CA GLY A 153 -16.06 27.69 -38.65
C GLY A 153 -14.94 26.80 -38.09
N ILE A 154 -14.40 27.15 -36.93
CA ILE A 154 -13.30 26.45 -36.27
C ILE A 154 -13.79 25.90 -34.96
N LYS A 155 -13.60 24.59 -34.78
CA LYS A 155 -13.91 23.89 -33.54
C LYS A 155 -12.63 23.61 -32.76
N VAL A 156 -12.59 24.01 -31.50
CA VAL A 156 -11.44 23.79 -30.63
C VAL A 156 -11.65 22.50 -29.84
N ASN A 157 -10.90 21.47 -30.21
CA ASN A 157 -11.00 20.15 -29.57
C ASN A 157 -10.31 20.14 -28.21
N ARG A 158 -9.12 20.77 -28.11
CA ARG A 158 -8.30 20.75 -26.90
C ARG A 158 -7.36 21.96 -26.84
N VAL A 159 -7.09 22.41 -25.62
CA VAL A 159 -6.09 23.43 -25.31
C VAL A 159 -5.19 22.86 -24.21
N GLU A 160 -3.88 22.97 -24.39
CA GLU A 160 -2.91 22.51 -23.40
C GLU A 160 -1.91 23.63 -23.09
N LEU A 161 -1.75 23.93 -21.79
CA LEU A 161 -0.62 24.71 -21.31
C LEU A 161 0.67 23.89 -21.45
N LYS A 162 1.62 24.36 -22.25
CA LYS A 162 2.89 23.69 -22.49
C LYS A 162 3.87 23.95 -21.34
N ASN A 163 4.12 25.22 -21.03
CA ASN A 163 5.01 25.65 -19.95
C ASN A 163 4.40 26.83 -19.17
N ILE A 164 4.67 26.89 -17.87
CA ILE A 164 4.40 28.04 -16.99
C ILE A 164 5.73 28.43 -16.37
N ILE A 165 6.25 29.59 -16.77
CA ILE A 165 7.61 30.03 -16.41
C ILE A 165 7.48 31.26 -15.51
N PRO A 166 7.56 31.08 -14.16
CA PRO A 166 7.66 32.20 -13.23
C PRO A 166 9.02 32.92 -13.38
N PRO A 167 9.19 34.11 -12.80
CA PRO A 167 10.46 34.81 -12.80
C PRO A 167 11.44 34.10 -11.84
N ALA A 168 12.73 34.08 -12.20
CA ALA A 168 13.76 33.31 -11.48
C ALA A 168 13.78 33.59 -9.96
N ALA A 169 13.60 34.84 -9.55
CA ALA A 169 13.59 35.21 -8.14
C ALA A 169 12.49 34.50 -7.32
N ILE A 170 11.31 34.28 -7.92
CA ILE A 170 10.21 33.56 -7.28
C ILE A 170 10.45 32.06 -7.29
N GLN A 171 10.99 31.53 -8.39
CA GLN A 171 11.37 30.12 -8.48
C GLN A 171 12.38 29.75 -7.39
N ASP A 172 13.43 30.55 -7.21
CA ASP A 172 14.46 30.33 -6.19
C ASP A 172 13.89 30.41 -4.76
N ALA A 173 12.95 31.34 -4.53
CA ALA A 173 12.28 31.48 -3.24
C ALA A 173 11.38 30.27 -2.93
N MET A 174 10.60 29.82 -3.92
CA MET A 174 9.75 28.63 -3.81
C MET A 174 10.58 27.37 -3.59
N GLU A 175 11.68 27.19 -4.33
CA GLU A 175 12.57 26.03 -4.15
C GLU A 175 13.16 25.98 -2.73
N LYS A 176 13.59 27.13 -2.19
CA LYS A 176 14.06 27.23 -0.80
C LYS A 176 12.96 26.93 0.21
N GLN A 177 11.75 27.48 0.01
CA GLN A 177 10.61 27.24 0.88
C GLN A 177 10.19 25.76 0.86
N MET A 178 10.07 25.17 -0.33
CA MET A 178 9.69 23.77 -0.52
C MET A 178 10.73 22.82 0.06
N LYS A 179 12.02 23.15 -0.05
CA LYS A 179 13.09 22.39 0.61
C LYS A 179 12.94 22.44 2.13
N ALA A 180 12.78 23.63 2.70
CA ALA A 180 12.61 23.80 4.15
C ALA A 180 11.35 23.07 4.67
N GLU A 181 10.25 23.11 3.93
CA GLU A 181 9.01 22.44 4.31
C GLU A 181 9.10 20.91 4.18
N ARG A 182 9.79 20.41 3.15
CA ARG A 182 10.10 18.97 3.02
C ARG A 182 10.99 18.49 4.16
N GLU A 183 12.06 19.21 4.48
CA GLU A 183 12.96 18.88 5.60
C GLU A 183 12.20 18.88 6.93
N ARG A 184 11.34 19.87 7.16
CA ARG A 184 10.47 19.92 8.34
C ARG A 184 9.53 18.71 8.40
N ARG A 185 8.90 18.36 7.28
CA ARG A 185 7.96 17.23 7.20
C ARG A 185 8.67 15.89 7.39
N GLU A 186 9.86 15.74 6.83
CA GLU A 186 10.72 14.58 7.04
C GLU A 186 11.10 14.42 8.52
N ALA A 187 11.53 15.52 9.17
CA ALA A 187 11.88 15.51 10.59
C ALA A 187 10.69 15.12 11.48
N ILE A 188 9.49 15.62 11.19
CA ILE A 188 8.26 15.25 11.93
C ILE A 188 7.94 13.76 11.70
N LEU A 189 7.95 13.30 10.45
CA LEU A 189 7.64 11.91 10.11
C LEU A 189 8.65 10.95 10.76
N ARG A 190 9.93 11.33 10.80
CA ARG A 190 10.98 10.57 11.47
C ARG A 190 10.76 10.50 12.98
N ALA A 191 10.46 11.63 13.62
CA ALA A 191 10.18 11.68 15.05
C ALA A 191 8.92 10.85 15.41
N GLU A 192 7.87 10.90 14.59
CA GLU A 192 6.68 10.07 14.75
C GLU A 192 7.00 8.57 14.55
N GLY A 193 7.82 8.24 13.55
CA GLY A 193 8.31 6.88 13.30
C GLY A 193 9.13 6.34 14.47
N GLU A 194 10.06 7.13 15.02
CA GLU A 194 10.88 6.77 16.18
C GLU A 194 10.03 6.58 17.44
N LYS A 195 9.08 7.49 17.70
CA LYS A 195 8.12 7.36 18.79
C LYS A 195 7.29 6.08 18.66
N LYS A 196 6.73 5.81 17.48
CA LYS A 196 5.90 4.63 17.23
C LYS A 196 6.71 3.34 17.34
N SER A 197 7.94 3.33 16.82
CA SER A 197 8.88 2.21 16.95
C SER A 197 9.21 1.92 18.41
N THR A 198 9.49 2.96 19.20
CA THR A 198 9.81 2.79 20.63
C THR A 198 8.62 2.26 21.42
N ILE A 199 7.40 2.74 21.12
CA ILE A 199 6.16 2.21 21.71
C ILE A 199 5.99 0.73 21.37
N LEU A 200 6.10 0.36 20.09
CA LEU A 200 5.97 -1.04 19.66
C LEU A 200 7.02 -1.96 20.29
N VAL A 201 8.27 -1.51 20.44
CA VAL A 201 9.32 -2.27 21.13
C VAL A 201 9.01 -2.42 22.62
N ALA A 202 8.49 -1.39 23.28
CA ALA A 202 8.11 -1.45 24.69
C ALA A 202 6.89 -2.36 24.92
N GLU A 203 5.89 -2.29 24.04
CA GLU A 203 4.74 -3.20 24.05
C GLU A 203 5.17 -4.65 23.82
N GLY A 204 6.01 -4.91 22.82
CA GLY A 204 6.57 -6.24 22.57
C GLY A 204 7.38 -6.79 23.74
N LYS A 205 8.16 -5.95 24.45
CA LYS A 205 8.87 -6.36 25.68
C LYS A 205 7.91 -6.69 26.82
N LYS A 206 6.85 -5.89 27.01
CA LYS A 206 5.83 -6.14 28.03
C LYS A 206 5.11 -7.45 27.74
N GLU A 207 4.70 -7.66 26.50
CA GLU A 207 4.00 -8.88 26.08
C GLU A 207 4.91 -10.11 26.20
N SER A 208 6.18 -10.00 25.80
CA SER A 208 7.18 -11.05 25.98
C SER A 208 7.38 -11.41 27.46
N ALA A 209 7.48 -10.41 28.36
CA ALA A 209 7.66 -10.65 29.79
C ALA A 209 6.43 -11.31 30.44
N ILE A 210 5.22 -10.96 29.99
CA ILE A 210 3.97 -11.60 30.46
C ILE A 210 3.94 -13.05 29.99
N LEU A 211 4.20 -13.30 28.70
CA LEU A 211 4.23 -14.65 28.15
C LEU A 211 5.29 -15.53 28.82
N GLU A 212 6.45 -14.97 29.15
CA GLU A 212 7.51 -15.68 29.87
C GLU A 212 7.09 -16.03 31.31
N ALA A 213 6.48 -15.08 32.03
CA ALA A 213 5.95 -15.35 33.37
C ALA A 213 4.81 -16.37 33.38
N GLU A 214 3.92 -16.32 32.38
CA GLU A 214 2.87 -17.32 32.18
C GLU A 214 3.45 -18.70 31.85
N ALA A 215 4.45 -18.75 30.97
CA ALA A 215 5.16 -19.97 30.62
C ALA A 215 5.89 -20.57 31.83
N GLU A 216 6.53 -19.74 32.66
CA GLU A 216 7.21 -20.19 33.89
C GLU A 216 6.22 -20.74 34.91
N LYS A 217 5.10 -20.03 35.13
CA LYS A 217 4.01 -20.51 36.00
C LYS A 217 3.46 -21.86 35.50
N GLN A 218 3.19 -21.96 34.21
CA GLN A 218 2.66 -23.20 33.61
C GLN A 218 3.67 -24.34 33.72
N SER A 219 4.96 -24.06 33.48
CA SER A 219 6.06 -25.00 33.65
C SER A 219 6.19 -25.48 35.11
N ALA A 220 6.05 -24.58 36.08
CA ALA A 220 6.09 -24.93 37.50
C ALA A 220 4.91 -25.81 37.91
N ILE A 221 3.69 -25.53 37.42
CA ILE A 221 2.51 -26.36 37.66
C ILE A 221 2.72 -27.76 37.08
N LEU A 222 3.14 -27.86 35.82
CA LEU A 222 3.40 -29.13 35.15
C LEU A 222 4.49 -29.95 35.87
N ARG A 223 5.54 -29.30 36.39
CA ARG A 223 6.57 -29.97 37.20
C ARG A 223 6.00 -30.49 38.52
N ALA A 224 5.21 -29.69 39.24
CA ALA A 224 4.60 -30.09 40.50
C ALA A 224 3.59 -31.25 40.30
N GLU A 225 2.81 -31.21 39.22
CA GLU A 225 1.91 -32.30 38.82
C GLU A 225 2.70 -33.57 38.48
N ALA A 226 3.79 -33.45 37.72
CA ALA A 226 4.66 -34.57 37.40
C ALA A 226 5.30 -35.19 38.65
N GLU A 227 5.75 -34.39 39.61
CA GLU A 227 6.28 -34.87 40.91
C GLU A 227 5.20 -35.56 41.74
N LYS A 228 3.99 -34.99 41.80
CA LYS A 228 2.85 -35.60 42.48
C LYS A 228 2.49 -36.95 41.88
N GLU A 229 2.39 -37.03 40.55
CA GLU A 229 2.05 -38.26 39.85
C GLU A 229 3.13 -39.33 40.03
N LYS A 230 4.41 -38.92 39.99
CA LYS A 230 5.54 -39.80 40.31
C LYS A 230 5.42 -40.38 41.73
N MET A 231 5.18 -39.54 42.74
CA MET A 231 5.03 -39.99 44.14
C MET A 231 3.83 -40.93 44.33
N ILE A 232 2.70 -40.66 43.68
CA ILE A 232 1.53 -41.55 43.75
C ILE A 232 1.88 -42.92 43.16
N ARG A 233 2.52 -42.96 41.98
CA ARG A 233 2.94 -44.24 41.37
C ARG A 233 3.97 -44.99 42.22
N GLU A 234 4.90 -44.28 42.85
CA GLU A 234 5.88 -44.89 43.76
C GLU A 234 5.18 -45.47 45.00
N ALA A 235 4.26 -44.72 45.63
CA ALA A 235 3.49 -45.18 46.78
C ALA A 235 2.54 -46.35 46.43
N GLU A 236 1.91 -46.34 45.26
CA GLU A 236 1.11 -47.47 44.75
C GLU A 236 2.01 -48.71 44.54
N GLY A 237 3.19 -48.53 43.96
CA GLY A 237 4.18 -49.60 43.80
C GLY A 237 4.65 -50.19 45.14
N GLU A 238 4.90 -49.35 46.14
CA GLU A 238 5.24 -49.79 47.50
C GLU A 238 4.08 -50.51 48.19
N ALA A 239 2.86 -49.98 48.07
CA ALA A 239 1.67 -50.61 48.63
C ALA A 239 1.41 -51.99 48.01
N GLU A 240 1.54 -52.12 46.69
CA GLU A 240 1.46 -53.42 46.00
C GLU A 240 2.56 -54.38 46.45
N ALA A 241 3.79 -53.89 46.64
CA ALA A 241 4.90 -54.70 47.15
C ALA A 241 4.62 -55.20 48.58
N ILE A 242 4.14 -54.33 49.46
CA ILE A 242 3.77 -54.68 50.85
C ILE A 242 2.61 -55.68 50.86
N LEU A 243 1.58 -55.47 50.04
CA LEU A 243 0.46 -56.41 49.92
C LEU A 243 0.93 -57.79 49.45
N LYS A 244 1.83 -57.87 48.47
CA LYS A 244 2.43 -59.15 48.04
C LYS A 244 3.22 -59.83 49.16
N VAL A 245 4.00 -59.09 49.93
CA VAL A 245 4.74 -59.64 51.09
C VAL A 245 3.79 -60.09 52.20
N GLN A 246 2.75 -59.30 52.51
CA GLN A 246 1.72 -59.63 53.49
C GLN A 246 0.92 -60.87 53.07
N GLN A 247 0.53 -60.98 51.80
CA GLN A 247 -0.11 -62.18 51.24
C GLN A 247 0.81 -63.39 51.32
N ALA A 248 2.09 -63.25 50.94
CA ALA A 248 3.08 -64.33 51.08
C ALA A 248 3.23 -64.77 52.56
N THR A 249 3.24 -63.82 53.48
CA THR A 249 3.34 -64.08 54.93
C THR A 249 2.08 -64.73 55.49
N ALA A 250 0.89 -64.26 55.09
CA ALA A 250 -0.40 -64.79 55.50
C ALA A 250 -0.62 -66.21 54.94
N ASN A 251 -0.21 -66.45 53.69
CA ASN A 251 -0.19 -67.78 53.11
C ASN A 251 0.77 -68.69 53.88
N GLY A 252 1.98 -68.21 54.21
CA GLY A 252 2.91 -68.94 55.08
C GLY A 252 2.32 -69.27 56.46
N LEU A 253 1.61 -68.33 57.08
CA LEU A 253 0.88 -68.54 58.34
C LEU A 253 -0.27 -69.54 58.23
N ARG A 254 -1.04 -69.54 57.12
CA ARG A 254 -2.06 -70.56 56.85
C ARG A 254 -1.45 -71.94 56.66
N PHE A 255 -0.35 -72.05 55.93
CA PHE A 255 0.37 -73.33 55.81
C PHE A 255 0.85 -73.85 57.17
N ILE A 256 1.28 -72.96 58.07
CA ILE A 256 1.66 -73.32 59.45
C ILE A 256 0.44 -73.74 60.29
N LYS A 257 -0.74 -73.13 60.07
CA LYS A 257 -1.98 -73.45 60.80
C LYS A 257 -2.63 -74.76 60.32
N ASP A 258 -2.67 -74.99 59.01
CA ASP A 258 -3.26 -76.19 58.40
C ASP A 258 -2.39 -77.44 58.64
N ALA A 259 -1.10 -77.27 58.96
CA ALA A 259 -0.21 -78.36 59.39
C ALA A 259 -0.41 -78.82 60.85
N GLY A 260 -1.35 -78.25 61.61
CA GLY A 260 -1.67 -78.68 62.98
C GLY A 260 -0.58 -78.33 64.00
N ALA A 261 -0.50 -77.06 64.41
CA ALA A 261 0.53 -76.56 65.31
C ALA A 261 0.04 -76.42 66.76
N ASP A 262 0.45 -77.38 67.60
CA ASP A 262 0.41 -77.33 69.07
C ASP A 262 1.41 -76.28 69.63
N ASP A 263 1.25 -75.93 70.91
CA ASP A 263 1.90 -74.87 71.75
C ASP A 263 3.43 -74.62 71.53
N SER A 264 4.12 -75.53 70.85
CA SER A 264 5.53 -75.50 70.47
C SER A 264 5.89 -74.45 69.39
N VAL A 265 5.01 -74.21 68.42
CA VAL A 265 5.33 -73.29 67.29
C VAL A 265 5.23 -71.82 67.69
N LEU A 266 4.32 -71.49 68.62
CA LEU A 266 4.25 -70.15 69.23
C LEU A 266 5.54 -69.81 69.99
N ARG A 267 6.14 -70.79 70.67
CA ARG A 267 7.43 -70.61 71.36
C ARG A 267 8.59 -70.39 70.39
N LEU A 268 8.68 -71.19 69.34
CA LEU A 268 9.70 -70.99 68.28
C LEU A 268 9.56 -69.61 67.62
N LYS A 269 8.33 -69.19 67.30
CA LYS A 269 8.07 -67.88 66.69
C LYS A 269 8.30 -66.71 67.66
N SER A 270 8.09 -66.92 68.96
CA SER A 270 8.44 -65.95 70.01
C SER A 270 9.95 -65.81 70.20
N LEU A 271 10.71 -66.91 70.01
CA LEU A 271 12.17 -66.89 70.02
C LEU A 271 12.74 -66.24 68.74
N GLU A 272 12.16 -66.50 67.56
CA GLU A 272 12.52 -65.76 66.32
C GLU A 272 12.15 -64.28 66.39
N ALA A 273 11.02 -63.92 67.00
CA ALA A 273 10.65 -62.52 67.24
C ALA A 273 11.62 -61.85 68.21
N LEU A 274 12.05 -62.56 69.26
CA LEU A 274 13.11 -62.12 70.16
C LEU A 274 14.46 -61.98 69.45
N GLU A 275 14.80 -62.89 68.52
CA GLU A 275 16.01 -62.81 67.71
C GLU A 275 15.96 -61.60 66.76
N LYS A 276 14.84 -61.33 66.07
CA LYS A 276 14.66 -60.11 65.26
C LYS A 276 14.68 -58.82 66.06
N VAL A 277 14.23 -58.84 67.31
CA VAL A 277 14.32 -57.71 68.24
C VAL A 277 15.75 -57.52 68.75
N ALA A 278 16.53 -58.61 68.88
CA ALA A 278 17.94 -58.57 69.25
C ALA A 278 18.87 -58.18 68.08
N ASP A 279 18.55 -58.56 66.85
CA ASP A 279 19.32 -58.22 65.63
C ASP A 279 18.99 -56.82 65.09
N GLY A 280 17.85 -56.25 65.52
CA GLY A 280 17.48 -54.88 65.22
C GLY A 280 18.40 -53.90 65.93
N LYS A 281 19.35 -53.29 65.21
CA LYS A 281 20.21 -52.19 65.68
C LYS A 281 19.38 -50.95 66.08
N SER A 282 18.68 -51.00 67.21
CA SER A 282 17.90 -49.88 67.73
C SER A 282 18.28 -49.55 69.18
N THR A 283 18.69 -48.31 69.38
CA THR A 283 19.48 -47.81 70.52
C THR A 283 18.64 -47.37 71.73
N LYS A 284 17.38 -47.83 71.88
CA LYS A 284 16.53 -47.48 73.04
C LYS A 284 15.62 -48.64 73.46
N ILE A 285 15.94 -49.24 74.61
CA ILE A 285 15.10 -50.19 75.33
C ILE A 285 14.33 -49.42 76.41
N ILE A 286 13.00 -49.52 76.43
CA ILE A 286 12.16 -49.00 77.52
C ILE A 286 11.85 -50.17 78.44
N ILE A 287 12.34 -50.11 79.69
CA ILE A 287 12.15 -51.17 80.70
C ILE A 287 11.10 -50.70 81.73
N PRO A 288 10.10 -51.53 82.09
CA PRO A 288 9.07 -51.20 83.08
C PRO A 288 9.58 -50.99 84.51
N SER A 289 8.88 -50.13 85.26
CA SER A 289 9.27 -49.44 86.50
C SER A 289 9.27 -50.28 87.80
N GLU A 290 9.34 -51.60 87.75
CA GLU A 290 9.27 -52.46 88.95
C GLU A 290 10.64 -52.89 89.51
N ILE A 291 11.74 -52.67 88.77
CA ILE A 291 13.12 -53.02 89.20
C ILE A 291 13.82 -51.86 89.93
N GLN A 292 13.21 -50.66 89.98
CA GLN A 292 13.84 -49.44 90.50
C GLN A 292 14.09 -49.48 92.03
N ASN A 293 13.35 -50.29 92.78
CA ASN A 293 13.47 -50.37 94.24
C ASN A 293 14.55 -51.35 94.75
N MET A 294 15.20 -52.15 93.88
CA MET A 294 16.32 -53.00 94.28
C MET A 294 17.71 -52.35 94.11
N ALA A 295 17.79 -51.22 93.41
CA ALA A 295 19.05 -50.52 93.16
C ALA A 295 19.57 -49.70 94.36
N GLY A 296 18.70 -49.28 95.28
CA GLY A 296 19.09 -48.52 96.48
C GLY A 296 19.80 -49.35 97.57
N LEU A 297 19.63 -50.67 97.56
CA LEU A 297 20.26 -51.57 98.54
C LEU A 297 21.74 -51.86 98.21
N LEU A 298 22.14 -51.73 96.95
CA LEU A 298 23.52 -51.94 96.50
C LEU A 298 24.45 -50.74 96.78
N THR A 299 23.89 -49.52 96.89
CA THR A 299 24.65 -48.32 97.23
C THR A 299 24.98 -48.27 98.74
N SER A 300 24.04 -48.71 99.57
CA SER A 300 24.18 -48.74 101.04
C SER A 300 25.20 -49.79 101.53
N ALA A 301 25.37 -50.90 100.80
CA ALA A 301 26.38 -51.92 101.12
C ALA A 301 27.81 -51.48 100.76
N LYS A 302 27.98 -50.50 99.86
CA LYS A 302 29.30 -50.00 99.44
C LYS A 302 29.86 -48.93 100.38
N GLU A 303 29.00 -48.19 101.09
CA GLU A 303 29.43 -47.22 102.11
C GLU A 303 29.82 -47.89 103.44
N LEU A 304 29.21 -49.02 103.82
CA LEU A 304 29.56 -49.76 105.04
C LEU A 304 30.87 -50.57 104.98
N LEU A 305 31.46 -50.74 103.79
CA LEU A 305 32.74 -51.44 103.58
C LEU A 305 33.92 -50.49 103.31
N SER A 306 33.70 -49.16 103.34
CA SER A 306 34.74 -48.16 103.06
C SER A 306 35.24 -47.42 104.31
N ASP A 307 34.89 -47.88 105.53
CA ASP A 307 35.35 -47.30 106.79
C ASP A 307 36.02 -48.36 107.70
N LYS A 308 37.05 -49.03 107.16
CA LYS A 308 38.31 -49.50 107.81
C LYS A 308 39.09 -50.45 106.92
#